data_AF-A0A9W2XKA2-F1
#
_entry.id   AF-A0A9W2XKA2-F1
#
_cell.length_a   1.000
_cell.length_b   1.000
_cell.length_c   1.000
_cell.angle_alpha   90.00
_cell.angle_beta   90.00
_cell.angle_gamma   90.00
#
_symmetry.space_group_name_H-M   'P 1'
#
loop_
_entity.id
_entity.type
_entity.pdbx_description
1 polymer ?
#
loop_
_entity_poly.entity_id
_entity_poly.type
_entity_poly.pdbx_seq_one_letter_code
_entity_poly.pdbx_strand_id
1 'polypeptide(L)'
;MADTIADTRRLFSKPQNLNDAYGPPSNFLEIDVSNPETIGVGRNRYTTYEVRLKVVVPPLPGKALIRQLPFRGDDGIFDDSFIEERRQGLEQFLNKVAGHPLAQNERCLHMFLQDESVDKNYTPSKVRQA
;
A
#
# COMPACT_ATOMS: atom_id res chain seq x y z
N MET A 1 15.77 22.93 43.82
CA MET A 1 15.75 21.93 42.73
C MET A 1 14.43 21.19 42.87
N ALA A 2 13.52 21.33 41.91
CA ALA A 2 12.24 20.64 41.93
C ALA A 2 12.45 19.24 41.33
N ASP A 3 12.18 18.20 42.11
CA ASP A 3 12.25 16.81 41.67
C ASP A 3 11.22 16.57 40.56
N THR A 4 11.69 16.30 39.35
CA THR A 4 10.84 15.90 38.23
C THR A 4 10.34 14.48 38.46
N ILE A 5 9.09 14.33 38.89
CA ILE A 5 8.41 13.03 39.01
C ILE A 5 8.38 12.40 37.61
N ALA A 6 8.91 11.18 37.48
CA ALA A 6 8.87 10.44 36.22
C ALA A 6 7.41 10.14 35.85
N ASP A 7 6.89 10.83 34.83
CA ASP A 7 5.52 10.63 34.34
C ASP A 7 5.44 9.32 33.57
N THR A 8 4.82 8.30 34.18
CA THR A 8 4.61 6.97 33.59
C THR A 8 3.26 6.82 32.91
N ARG A 9 2.48 7.90 32.76
CA ARG A 9 1.17 7.87 32.10
C ARG A 9 1.34 7.55 30.62
N ARG A 10 0.77 6.43 30.17
CA ARG A 10 0.78 6.01 28.78
C ARG A 10 -0.36 6.69 28.02
N LEU A 11 -0.09 7.13 26.80
CA LEU A 11 -1.15 7.51 25.86
C LEU A 11 -1.97 6.28 25.48
N PHE A 12 -3.27 6.46 25.25
CA PHE A 12 -4.12 5.39 24.72
C PHE A 12 -3.66 5.03 23.30
N SER A 13 -3.10 3.83 23.13
CA SER A 13 -2.72 3.28 21.82
C SER A 13 -3.82 2.37 21.29
N LYS A 14 -4.14 2.47 20.00
CA LYS A 14 -5.01 1.49 19.32
C LYS A 14 -4.35 0.10 19.41
N PRO A 15 -5.06 -0.94 19.88
CA PRO A 15 -4.50 -2.29 19.94
C PRO A 15 -4.13 -2.76 18.54
N GLN A 16 -2.95 -3.38 18.40
CA GLN A 16 -2.52 -3.94 17.12
C GLN A 16 -3.35 -5.17 16.76
N ASN A 17 -3.69 -5.29 15.48
CA ASN A 17 -4.38 -6.45 14.95
C ASN A 17 -3.41 -7.63 14.77
N LEU A 18 -3.88 -8.88 14.92
CA LEU A 18 -3.07 -10.09 14.71
C LEU A 18 -2.45 -10.13 13.30
N ASN A 19 -3.19 -9.69 12.28
CA ASN A 19 -2.67 -9.62 10.91
C ASN A 19 -1.54 -8.60 10.74
N ASP A 20 -1.52 -7.54 11.54
CA ASP A 20 -0.46 -6.54 11.48
C ASP A 20 0.77 -6.97 12.31
N ALA A 21 0.56 -7.75 13.38
CA ALA A 21 1.62 -8.28 14.21
C ALA A 21 2.43 -9.39 13.51
N TYR A 22 1.77 -10.23 12.71
CA TYR A 22 2.39 -11.40 12.09
C TYR A 22 2.41 -11.36 10.55
N GLY A 23 1.75 -10.38 9.93
CA GLY A 23 1.80 -10.18 8.48
C GLY A 23 3.18 -9.68 8.04
N PRO A 24 3.61 -9.99 6.80
CA PRO A 24 4.83 -9.41 6.25
C PRO A 24 4.72 -7.87 6.26
N PRO A 25 5.79 -7.15 6.63
CA PRO A 25 5.76 -5.69 6.69
C PRO A 25 5.39 -5.13 5.32
N SER A 26 4.52 -4.12 5.29
CA SER A 26 4.04 -3.50 4.05
C SER A 26 5.12 -2.71 3.28
N ASN A 27 6.35 -2.66 3.78
CA ASN A 27 7.52 -2.00 3.16
C ASN A 27 8.51 -3.01 2.56
N PHE A 28 8.02 -4.14 2.06
CA PHE A 28 8.84 -5.20 1.49
C PHE A 28 9.28 -4.83 0.06
N LEU A 29 10.56 -4.46 -0.10
CA LEU A 29 11.24 -4.31 -1.39
C LEU A 29 12.26 -5.44 -1.51
N GLU A 30 12.04 -6.35 -2.46
CA GLU A 30 13.00 -7.41 -2.80
C GLU A 30 13.62 -7.08 -4.16
N ILE A 31 14.96 -7.10 -4.20
CA ILE A 31 15.76 -6.89 -5.41
C ILE A 31 16.46 -8.21 -5.74
N ASP A 32 16.05 -8.83 -6.84
CA ASP A 32 16.69 -10.05 -7.34
C ASP A 32 17.61 -9.69 -8.51
N VAL A 33 18.91 -9.94 -8.37
CA VAL A 33 19.89 -9.87 -9.47
C VAL A 33 20.17 -11.29 -9.93
N SER A 34 19.76 -11.61 -11.15
CA SER A 34 19.88 -12.98 -11.68
C SER A 34 20.27 -12.99 -13.15
N ASN A 35 20.35 -14.17 -13.75
CA ASN A 35 20.63 -14.40 -15.17
C ASN A 35 21.88 -13.64 -15.70
N PRO A 36 23.10 -14.05 -15.30
CA PRO A 36 24.33 -13.44 -15.84
C PRO A 36 24.52 -13.78 -17.32
N GLU A 37 24.57 -12.78 -18.18
CA GLU A 37 24.81 -12.92 -19.62
C GLU A 37 26.10 -12.21 -20.01
N THR A 38 26.99 -12.90 -20.73
CA THR A 38 28.20 -12.26 -21.26
C THR A 38 27.94 -11.77 -22.67
N ILE A 39 27.98 -10.45 -22.84
CA ILE A 39 27.78 -9.78 -24.12
C ILE A 39 29.14 -9.41 -24.72
N GLY A 40 29.27 -9.57 -26.04
CA GLY A 40 30.47 -9.21 -26.81
C GLY A 40 31.43 -10.37 -27.05
N VAL A 41 32.53 -10.09 -27.73
CA VAL A 41 33.56 -11.09 -28.11
C VAL A 41 34.96 -10.51 -27.87
N GLY A 42 35.91 -11.35 -27.46
CA GLY A 42 37.31 -10.95 -27.28
C GLY A 42 37.55 -10.04 -26.06
N ARG A 43 38.28 -8.94 -26.28
CA ARG A 43 38.68 -7.98 -25.22
C ARG A 43 37.57 -7.05 -24.76
N ASN A 44 36.48 -6.92 -25.51
CA ASN A 44 35.36 -6.02 -25.18
C ASN A 44 34.16 -6.76 -24.55
N ARG A 45 34.39 -7.93 -23.92
CA ARG A 45 33.33 -8.68 -23.25
C ARG A 45 32.97 -8.03 -21.91
N TYR A 46 31.68 -7.97 -21.61
CA TYR A 46 31.17 -7.55 -20.31
C TYR A 46 29.99 -8.45 -19.90
N THR A 47 29.77 -8.59 -18.60
CA THR A 47 28.68 -9.38 -18.04
C THR A 47 27.55 -8.46 -17.61
N THR A 48 26.35 -8.72 -18.12
CA THR A 48 25.10 -8.08 -17.72
C THR A 48 24.29 -9.02 -16.83
N TYR A 49 23.38 -8.45 -16.05
CA TYR A 49 22.48 -9.19 -15.17
C TYR A 49 21.06 -8.68 -15.37
N GLU A 50 20.08 -9.56 -15.15
CA GLU A 50 18.68 -9.19 -15.02
C GLU A 50 18.40 -8.70 -13.59
N VAL A 51 17.77 -7.54 -13.46
CA VAL A 51 17.36 -6.98 -12.16
C VAL A 51 15.84 -6.98 -12.07
N ARG A 52 15.29 -7.73 -11.12
CA ARG A 52 13.84 -7.75 -10.83
C ARG A 52 13.55 -7.06 -9.51
N LEU A 53 12.50 -6.25 -9.50
CA LEU A 53 11.99 -5.55 -8.33
C LEU A 53 10.62 -6.14 -7.99
N LYS A 54 10.43 -6.59 -6.74
CA LYS A 54 9.10 -6.99 -6.25
C LYS A 54 8.62 -5.99 -5.21
N VAL A 55 7.41 -5.47 -5.45
CA VAL A 55 6.68 -4.58 -4.55
C VAL A 55 5.32 -5.21 -4.29
N VAL A 56 4.91 -5.29 -3.03
CA VAL A 56 3.61 -5.86 -2.64
C VAL A 56 2.63 -4.73 -2.37
N VAL A 57 1.64 -4.59 -3.25
CA VAL A 57 0.46 -3.74 -2.98
C VAL A 57 -0.62 -4.62 -2.34
N PRO A 58 -1.18 -4.24 -1.19
CA PRO A 58 -2.25 -5.01 -0.55
C PRO A 58 -3.49 -5.12 -1.46
N PRO A 59 -4.27 -6.20 -1.35
CA PRO A 59 -5.50 -6.33 -2.13
C PRO A 59 -6.59 -5.37 -1.62
N LEU A 60 -7.45 -4.92 -2.53
CA LEU A 60 -8.67 -4.18 -2.18
C LEU A 60 -9.73 -5.12 -1.58
N PRO A 61 -10.65 -4.60 -0.74
CA PRO A 61 -11.83 -5.36 -0.35
C PRO A 61 -12.67 -5.76 -1.58
N GLY A 62 -13.34 -6.91 -1.49
CA GLY A 62 -14.02 -7.53 -2.63
C GLY A 62 -15.03 -6.62 -3.35
N LYS A 63 -15.14 -6.77 -4.67
CA LYS A 63 -16.05 -5.99 -5.53
C LYS A 63 -17.55 -6.22 -5.22
N ALA A 64 -17.89 -7.29 -4.50
CA ALA A 64 -19.24 -7.61 -4.00
C ALA A 64 -20.35 -7.61 -5.09
N LEU A 65 -20.04 -8.13 -6.29
CA LEU A 65 -20.95 -8.12 -7.44
C LEU A 65 -22.31 -8.79 -7.16
N ILE A 66 -22.33 -9.88 -6.38
CA ILE A 66 -23.56 -10.62 -6.03
C ILE A 66 -24.49 -9.78 -5.14
N ARG A 67 -23.96 -8.85 -4.35
CA ARG A 67 -24.75 -7.93 -3.52
C ARG A 67 -25.48 -6.86 -4.32
N GLN A 68 -25.20 -6.72 -5.62
CA GLN A 68 -25.89 -5.79 -6.52
C GLN A 68 -27.11 -6.42 -7.21
N LEU A 69 -27.32 -7.74 -7.06
CA LEU A 69 -28.46 -8.41 -7.69
C LEU A 69 -29.79 -8.01 -7.04
N PRO A 70 -30.88 -7.88 -7.81
CA PRO A 70 -32.20 -7.58 -7.27
C PRO A 70 -32.78 -8.77 -6.49
N PHE A 71 -33.85 -8.52 -5.73
CA PHE A 71 -34.63 -9.52 -4.97
C PHE A 71 -33.84 -10.21 -3.84
N ARG A 72 -33.03 -9.43 -3.10
CA ARG A 72 -32.35 -9.89 -1.89
C ARG A 72 -33.22 -9.67 -0.65
N GLY A 73 -32.94 -10.43 0.41
CA GLY A 73 -33.55 -10.22 1.74
C GLY A 73 -32.80 -9.20 2.60
N ASP A 74 -31.73 -8.60 2.08
CA ASP A 74 -30.91 -7.56 2.70
C ASP A 74 -30.83 -6.33 1.78
N ASP A 75 -30.29 -5.23 2.29
CA ASP A 75 -30.06 -3.99 1.52
C ASP A 75 -28.82 -4.08 0.60
N GLY A 76 -28.28 -5.28 0.36
CA GLY A 76 -27.23 -5.55 -0.61
C GLY A 76 -25.92 -4.80 -0.32
N ILE A 77 -25.58 -3.85 -1.20
CA ILE A 77 -24.40 -2.97 -1.06
C ILE A 77 -24.63 -1.77 -0.15
N PHE A 78 -25.88 -1.50 0.22
CA PHE A 78 -26.28 -0.42 1.12
C PHE A 78 -26.51 -0.90 2.56
N ASP A 79 -26.33 -2.20 2.81
CA ASP A 79 -26.38 -2.79 4.15
C ASP A 79 -25.27 -2.24 5.05
N ASP A 80 -25.62 -1.76 6.23
CA ASP A 80 -24.69 -1.09 7.17
C ASP A 80 -23.51 -2.00 7.56
N SER A 81 -23.76 -3.29 7.76
CA SER A 81 -22.71 -4.25 8.14
C SER A 81 -21.68 -4.41 7.01
N PHE A 82 -22.15 -4.43 5.76
CA PHE A 82 -21.29 -4.49 4.59
C PHE A 82 -20.52 -3.18 4.37
N ILE A 83 -21.16 -2.03 4.56
CA ILE A 83 -20.51 -0.72 4.45
C ILE A 83 -19.36 -0.63 5.46
N GLU A 84 -19.59 -1.02 6.72
CA GLU A 84 -18.58 -0.96 7.77
C GLU A 84 -17.42 -1.96 7.53
N GLU A 85 -17.71 -3.19 7.09
CA GLU A 85 -16.67 -4.15 6.70
C GLU A 85 -15.80 -3.62 5.56
N ARG A 86 -16.44 -3.07 4.50
CA ARG A 86 -15.73 -2.47 3.37
C ARG A 86 -14.92 -1.25 3.81
N ARG A 87 -15.46 -0.39 4.69
CA ARG A 87 -14.76 0.78 5.24
C ARG A 87 -13.49 0.37 5.96
N GLN A 88 -13.55 -0.65 6.83
CA GLN A 88 -12.38 -1.19 7.54
C GLN A 88 -11.33 -1.77 6.58
N GLY A 89 -11.76 -2.50 5.55
CA GLY A 89 -10.85 -3.04 4.53
C GLY A 89 -10.15 -1.95 3.71
N LEU A 90 -10.90 -0.91 3.32
CA LEU A 90 -10.34 0.26 2.63
C LEU A 90 -9.37 1.05 3.51
N GLU A 91 -9.70 1.23 4.79
CA GLU A 91 -8.84 1.90 5.77
C GLU A 91 -7.50 1.15 5.91
N GLN A 92 -7.54 -0.18 6.02
CA GLN A 92 -6.32 -0.99 6.08
C GLN A 92 -5.50 -0.90 4.79
N PHE A 93 -6.16 -0.96 3.62
CA PHE A 93 -5.52 -0.81 2.32
C PHE A 93 -4.81 0.54 2.21
N LEU A 94 -5.51 1.65 2.50
CA LEU A 94 -4.96 3.00 2.36
C LEU A 94 -3.81 3.25 3.33
N ASN A 95 -3.92 2.82 4.58
CA ASN A 95 -2.82 2.97 5.54
C ASN A 95 -1.55 2.23 5.09
N LYS A 96 -1.70 1.02 4.54
CA LYS A 96 -0.56 0.23 4.03
C LYS A 96 0.06 0.85 2.77
N VAL A 97 -0.76 1.32 1.83
CA VAL A 97 -0.27 1.97 0.60
C VAL A 97 0.39 3.31 0.93
N ALA A 98 -0.23 4.14 1.77
CA ALA A 98 0.31 5.44 2.16
C ALA A 98 1.61 5.33 2.98
N GLY A 99 1.81 4.21 3.69
CA GLY A 99 3.05 3.91 4.42
C GLY A 99 4.21 3.44 3.54
N HIS A 100 3.95 3.06 2.28
CA HIS A 100 4.96 2.45 1.41
C HIS A 100 5.89 3.51 0.77
N PRO A 101 7.22 3.48 0.98
CA PRO A 101 8.14 4.51 0.48
C PRO A 101 8.07 4.77 -1.03
N LEU A 102 7.92 3.72 -1.83
CA LEU A 102 7.75 3.86 -3.29
C LEU A 102 6.41 4.49 -3.67
N ALA A 103 5.30 4.15 -3.00
CA ALA A 103 3.99 4.72 -3.29
C ALA A 103 3.91 6.19 -2.89
N GLN A 104 4.60 6.59 -1.82
CA GLN A 104 4.76 8.00 -1.41
C GLN A 104 5.45 8.86 -2.48
N ASN A 105 6.22 8.25 -3.37
CA ASN A 105 6.85 8.98 -4.45
C ASN A 105 5.92 9.20 -5.65
N GLU A 106 4.81 8.47 -5.75
CA GLU A 106 3.92 8.52 -6.91
C GLU A 106 2.86 9.63 -6.77
N ARG A 107 2.68 10.43 -7.83
CA ARG A 107 1.73 11.55 -7.85
C ARG A 107 0.28 11.08 -7.66
N CYS A 108 -0.05 9.87 -8.09
CA CYS A 108 -1.40 9.33 -7.99
C CYS A 108 -1.88 9.17 -6.54
N LEU A 109 -0.98 8.83 -5.61
CA LEU A 109 -1.33 8.72 -4.19
C LEU A 109 -1.68 10.09 -3.61
N HIS A 110 -0.93 11.12 -3.99
CA HIS A 110 -1.19 12.48 -3.53
C HIS A 110 -2.49 13.03 -4.11
N MET A 111 -2.73 12.84 -5.40
CA MET A 111 -4.00 13.20 -6.03
C MET A 111 -5.18 12.53 -5.34
N PHE A 112 -5.05 11.25 -4.97
CA PHE A 112 -6.12 10.52 -4.29
C PHE A 112 -6.39 11.02 -2.87
N LEU A 113 -5.35 11.43 -2.13
CA LEU A 113 -5.48 11.80 -0.70
C LEU A 113 -5.68 13.30 -0.45
N GLN A 114 -5.21 14.15 -1.37
CA GLN A 114 -5.09 15.60 -1.15
C GLN A 114 -6.04 16.41 -2.03
N ASP A 115 -6.33 15.95 -3.26
CA ASP A 115 -7.21 16.66 -4.18
C ASP A 115 -8.67 16.28 -3.93
N GLU A 116 -9.60 17.21 -4.16
CA GLU A 116 -11.05 16.96 -4.01
C GLU A 116 -11.58 15.90 -5.00
N SER A 117 -10.89 15.74 -6.14
CA SER A 117 -11.27 14.77 -7.17
C SER A 117 -10.04 14.23 -7.90
N VAL A 118 -10.14 12.97 -8.33
CA VAL A 118 -9.06 12.29 -9.06
C VAL A 118 -9.20 12.58 -10.55
N ASP A 119 -8.20 13.27 -11.11
CA ASP A 119 -8.08 13.44 -12.57
C ASP A 119 -7.68 12.11 -13.23
N LYS A 120 -8.58 11.55 -14.03
CA LYS A 120 -8.34 10.30 -14.76
C LYS A 120 -7.40 10.47 -15.95
N ASN A 121 -7.20 11.70 -16.42
CA ASN A 121 -6.33 12.04 -17.54
C ASN A 121 -4.93 12.52 -17.09
N TYR A 122 -4.61 12.38 -15.80
CA TYR A 122 -3.32 12.81 -15.29
C TYR A 122 -2.17 12.05 -15.96
N THR A 123 -1.03 12.72 -16.11
CA THR A 123 0.19 12.07 -16.59
C THR A 123 0.88 11.39 -15.40
N PRO A 124 1.10 10.05 -15.44
CA PRO A 124 1.84 9.36 -14.39
C PRO A 124 3.22 9.99 -14.17
N SER A 125 3.47 10.41 -12.94
CA SER A 125 4.72 11.06 -12.57
C SER A 125 5.03 10.86 -11.09
N LYS A 126 6.28 11.11 -10.72
CA LYS A 126 6.67 11.23 -9.32
C LYS A 126 6.27 12.60 -8.76
N VAL A 127 6.11 12.67 -7.44
CA VAL A 127 5.80 13.91 -6.70
C VAL A 127 7.01 14.84 -6.70
N ARG A 128 8.21 14.27 -6.52
CA ARG A 128 9.47 14.99 -6.65
C ARG A 128 10.02 14.73 -8.05
N GLN A 129 10.04 15.78 -8.87
CA GLN A 129 10.81 15.76 -10.12
C GLN A 129 12.30 15.87 -9.74
N ALA A 130 13.10 14.92 -10.22
CA ALA A 130 14.55 14.96 -10.12
C ALA A 130 15.13 15.97 -11.10
#